data_AF-A0A6P0UHM2-F1
#
_entry.id   AF-A0A6P0UHM2-F1
#
_cell.length_a   1.000
_cell.length_b   1.000
_cell.length_c   1.000
_cell.angle_alpha   90.00
_cell.angle_beta   90.00
_cell.angle_gamma   90.00
#
_symmetry.space_group_name_H-M   'P 1'
#
loop_
_entity.id
_entity.type
_entity.pdbx_description
1 polymer ?
#
loop_
_entity_poly.entity_id
_entity_poly.type
_entity_poly.pdbx_seq_one_letter_code
_entity_poly.pdbx_strand_id
1 'polypeptide(L)'
;MKKKRKILYWSPRVLGILAILFISIFALDAFEPGLTLWQQLGAFLIHLIPSFVLLLLLLIAWKREMLGGILFFILGLVLSPVVFTLNYNMNHSVWMSLGIIGVITIPFVITGALFVANAMQKEGGV
;
A
#
# COMPACT_ATOMS: atom_id res chain seq x y z
N MET A 1 -15.36 -22.76 -11.08
CA MET A 1 -15.78 -21.52 -10.36
C MET A 1 -15.14 -21.35 -8.98
N LYS A 2 -15.11 -22.39 -8.12
CA LYS A 2 -14.54 -22.29 -6.75
C LYS A 2 -13.09 -21.80 -6.68
N LYS A 3 -12.21 -22.26 -7.58
CA LYS A 3 -10.79 -21.84 -7.62
C LYS A 3 -10.62 -20.34 -7.93
N LYS A 4 -11.38 -19.80 -8.89
CA LYS A 4 -11.35 -18.36 -9.24
C LYS A 4 -11.81 -17.50 -8.06
N ARG A 5 -12.87 -17.90 -7.35
CA ARG A 5 -13.34 -17.20 -6.14
C ARG A 5 -12.28 -17.20 -5.02
N LYS A 6 -11.56 -18.32 -4.83
CA LYS A 6 -10.47 -18.41 -3.84
C LYS A 6 -9.28 -17.50 -4.21
N ILE A 7 -8.92 -17.43 -5.49
CA ILE A 7 -7.84 -16.55 -5.97
C ILE A 7 -8.21 -15.09 -5.74
N LEU A 8 -9.39 -14.65 -6.19
CA LEU A 8 -9.84 -13.26 -6.08
C LEU A 8 -10.03 -12.81 -4.62
N TYR A 9 -10.34 -13.75 -3.72
CA TYR A 9 -10.35 -13.50 -2.29
C TYR A 9 -8.92 -13.28 -1.74
N TRP A 10 -7.97 -14.18 -2.00
CA TRP A 10 -6.64 -14.10 -1.38
C TRP A 10 -5.69 -13.11 -2.05
N SER A 11 -5.81 -12.87 -3.36
CA SER A 11 -4.90 -12.00 -4.11
C SER A 11 -4.81 -10.56 -3.57
N PRO A 12 -5.91 -9.82 -3.31
CA PRO A 12 -5.79 -8.46 -2.75
C PRO A 12 -5.13 -8.45 -1.38
N ARG A 13 -5.34 -9.48 -0.55
CA ARG A 13 -4.82 -9.56 0.81
C ARG A 13 -3.32 -9.81 0.82
N VAL A 14 -2.89 -10.81 0.06
CA VAL A 14 -1.46 -11.12 -0.07
C VAL A 14 -0.72 -9.93 -0.68
N LEU A 15 -1.26 -9.33 -1.75
CA LEU A 15 -0.64 -8.17 -2.36
C LEU A 15 -0.58 -6.96 -1.40
N GLY A 16 -1.67 -6.69 -0.68
CA GLY A 16 -1.71 -5.62 0.32
C GLY A 16 -0.69 -5.83 1.46
N ILE A 17 -0.57 -7.05 1.99
CA ILE A 17 0.44 -7.39 3.00
C ILE A 17 1.85 -7.15 2.45
N LEU A 18 2.16 -7.67 1.25
CA LEU A 18 3.47 -7.50 0.64
C LEU A 18 3.80 -6.03 0.39
N ALA A 19 2.84 -5.24 -0.10
CA ALA A 19 3.02 -3.81 -0.30
C ALA A 19 3.28 -3.07 1.02
N ILE A 20 2.55 -3.38 2.10
CA ILE A 20 2.77 -2.78 3.42
C ILE A 20 4.14 -3.16 3.98
N LEU A 21 4.54 -4.44 3.85
CA LEU A 21 5.86 -4.89 4.29
C LEU A 21 6.96 -4.18 3.50
N PHE A 22 6.78 -4.03 2.18
CA PHE A 22 7.71 -3.25 1.35
C PHE A 22 7.83 -1.81 1.82
N ILE A 23 6.71 -1.11 2.09
CA ILE A 23 6.74 0.26 2.62
C ILE A 23 7.43 0.31 4.01
N SER A 24 7.23 -0.72 4.83
CA SER A 24 7.82 -0.78 6.18
C SER A 24 9.35 -0.92 6.17
N ILE A 25 9.94 -1.42 5.08
CA ILE A 25 11.41 -1.48 4.93
C ILE A 25 12.01 -0.07 4.91
N PHE A 26 11.30 0.93 4.37
CA PHE A 26 11.80 2.30 4.37
C PHE A 26 12.02 2.84 5.77
N ALA A 27 11.23 2.43 6.77
CA ALA A 27 11.39 2.87 8.16
C ALA A 27 12.73 2.47 8.79
N LEU A 28 13.47 1.52 8.18
CA LEU A 28 14.80 1.16 8.63
C LEU A 28 15.82 2.29 8.44
N ASP A 29 15.49 3.33 7.67
CA ASP A 29 16.32 4.54 7.56
C ASP A 29 16.39 5.36 8.87
N ALA A 30 15.49 5.11 9.83
CA ALA A 30 15.50 5.76 11.14
C ALA A 30 16.66 5.32 12.06
N PHE A 31 17.42 4.29 11.70
CA PHE A 31 18.56 3.81 12.49
C PHE A 31 19.84 4.56 12.07
N GLU A 32 20.25 5.52 12.89
CA GLU A 32 21.42 6.36 12.63
C GLU A 32 22.46 6.29 13.77
N PRO A 33 23.78 6.36 13.43
CA PRO A 33 24.83 6.44 14.43
C PRO A 33 24.69 7.67 15.33
N GLY A 34 24.99 7.51 16.63
CA GLY A 34 24.98 8.60 17.61
C GLY A 34 23.68 8.74 18.39
N LEU A 35 22.63 7.99 18.04
CA LEU A 35 21.40 7.90 18.83
C LEU A 35 21.49 6.79 19.89
N THR A 36 20.82 7.00 21.01
CA THR A 36 20.58 5.93 22.00
C THR A 36 19.58 4.91 21.46
N LEU A 37 19.57 3.70 22.03
CA LEU A 37 18.62 2.65 21.61
C LEU A 37 17.15 3.12 21.65
N TRP A 38 16.76 3.89 22.67
CA TRP A 38 15.38 4.39 22.80
C TRP A 38 15.02 5.45 21.77
N GLN A 39 15.96 6.32 21.41
CA GLN A 39 15.74 7.30 20.35
C GLN A 39 15.58 6.62 19.00
N GLN A 40 16.42 5.63 18.68
CA GLN A 40 16.29 4.85 17.45
C GLN A 40 14.94 4.11 17.38
N LEU A 41 14.55 3.42 18.46
CA LEU A 41 13.26 2.73 18.50
C LEU A 41 12.08 3.70 18.37
N GLY A 42 12.14 4.87 19.01
CA GLY A 42 11.13 5.90 18.87
C GLY A 42 11.03 6.42 17.44
N ALA A 43 12.17 6.76 16.81
CA ALA A 43 12.21 7.21 15.42
C ALA A 43 11.68 6.14 14.46
N PHE A 44 12.08 4.88 14.63
CA PHE A 44 11.60 3.74 13.84
C PHE A 44 10.07 3.58 13.92
N LEU A 45 9.49 3.65 15.13
CA LEU A 45 8.04 3.54 15.31
C LEU A 45 7.29 4.72 14.65
N ILE A 46 7.86 5.91 14.66
CA ILE A 46 7.31 7.07 13.95
C ILE A 46 7.36 6.84 12.43
N HIS A 47 8.46 6.32 11.89
CA HIS A 47 8.59 6.03 10.46
C HIS A 47 7.67 4.89 10.00
N LEU A 48 7.22 4.03 10.93
CA LEU A 48 6.20 2.99 10.65
C LEU A 48 4.75 3.51 10.64
N ILE A 49 4.48 4.77 11.02
CA ILE A 49 3.12 5.32 11.03
C ILE A 49 2.41 5.14 9.67
N PRO A 50 3.03 5.46 8.51
CA PRO A 50 2.42 5.20 7.20
C PRO A 50 2.03 3.73 7.01
N SER A 51 2.91 2.79 7.40
CA SER A 51 2.63 1.35 7.32
C SER A 51 1.48 0.94 8.21
N PHE A 52 1.37 1.48 9.42
CA PHE A 52 0.25 1.18 10.33
C PHE A 52 -1.08 1.72 9.82
N VAL A 53 -1.09 2.89 9.17
CA VAL A 53 -2.28 3.42 8.50
C VAL A 53 -2.74 2.49 7.38
N LEU A 54 -1.81 2.04 6.53
CA LEU A 54 -2.11 1.09 5.46
C LEU A 54 -2.59 -0.27 6.00
N LEU A 55 -1.98 -0.75 7.10
CA LEU A 55 -2.42 -1.97 7.79
C LEU A 55 -3.84 -1.84 8.31
N LEU A 56 -4.19 -0.71 8.94
CA LEU A 56 -5.55 -0.46 9.41
C LEU A 56 -6.55 -0.47 8.24
N LEU A 57 -6.21 0.17 7.11
CA LEU A 57 -7.03 0.12 5.91
C LEU A 57 -7.22 -1.31 5.39
N LEU A 58 -6.17 -2.14 5.41
CA LEU A 58 -6.26 -3.55 5.02
C LEU A 58 -7.16 -4.36 5.95
N LEU A 59 -7.08 -4.13 7.26
CA LEU A 59 -7.95 -4.77 8.24
C LEU A 59 -9.42 -4.38 8.02
N ILE A 60 -9.69 -3.11 7.71
CA ILE A 60 -11.04 -2.64 7.33
C ILE A 60 -11.49 -3.32 6.02
N ALA A 61 -10.62 -3.37 5.01
CA ALA A 61 -10.91 -4.00 3.73
C ALA A 61 -11.23 -5.50 3.86
N TRP A 62 -10.65 -6.18 4.86
CA TRP A 62 -10.94 -7.59 5.10
C TRP A 62 -12.39 -7.83 5.52
N LYS A 63 -12.98 -6.90 6.28
CA LYS A 63 -14.39 -6.98 6.72
C LYS A 63 -15.35 -6.31 5.73
N ARG A 64 -14.94 -5.19 5.12
CA ARG A 64 -15.73 -4.39 4.16
C ARG A 64 -14.95 -4.22 2.87
N GLU A 65 -14.96 -5.26 2.04
CA GLU A 65 -14.14 -5.35 0.82
C GLU A 65 -14.37 -4.20 -0.16
N MET A 66 -15.63 -3.82 -0.40
CA MET A 66 -15.95 -2.70 -1.29
C MET A 66 -15.36 -1.38 -0.80
N LEU A 67 -15.64 -1.02 0.46
CA LEU A 67 -15.16 0.23 1.07
C LEU A 67 -13.63 0.26 1.11
N GLY A 68 -13.00 -0.81 1.61
CA GLY A 68 -11.54 -0.88 1.69
C GLY A 68 -10.87 -0.87 0.31
N GLY A 69 -11.48 -1.53 -0.68
CA GLY A 69 -11.02 -1.51 -2.06
C GLY A 69 -11.03 -0.11 -2.66
N ILE A 70 -12.12 0.63 -2.49
CA ILE A 70 -12.23 2.03 -2.93
C ILE A 70 -11.18 2.89 -2.22
N LEU A 71 -11.00 2.73 -0.90
CA LEU A 71 -10.00 3.48 -0.14
C LEU A 71 -8.58 3.24 -0.64
N PHE A 72 -8.17 1.98 -0.87
CA PHE A 72 -6.85 1.66 -1.43
C PHE A 72 -6.67 2.19 -2.85
N PHE A 73 -7.71 2.09 -3.68
CA PHE A 73 -7.68 2.55 -5.06
C PHE A 73 -7.49 4.07 -5.14
N ILE A 74 -8.31 4.81 -4.39
CA ILE A 74 -8.21 6.28 -4.29
C ILE A 74 -6.87 6.68 -3.69
N LEU A 75 -6.43 6.04 -2.61
CA LEU A 75 -5.13 6.33 -1.97
C LEU A 75 -3.99 6.19 -2.97
N GLY A 76 -3.92 5.08 -3.71
CA GLY A 76 -2.88 4.87 -4.72
C GLY A 76 -2.93 5.90 -5.85
N LEU A 77 -4.12 6.24 -6.36
CA LEU A 77 -4.28 7.24 -7.42
C LEU A 77 -3.94 8.66 -6.97
N VAL A 78 -4.39 9.06 -5.77
CA VAL A 78 -4.16 10.41 -5.24
C VAL A 78 -2.71 10.61 -4.83
N LEU A 79 -2.06 9.60 -4.25
CA LEU A 79 -0.64 9.70 -3.88
C LEU A 79 0.30 9.63 -5.08
N SER A 80 -0.10 9.01 -6.19
CA SER A 80 0.74 8.90 -7.40
C SER A 80 1.27 10.25 -7.92
N PRO A 81 0.45 11.29 -8.18
CA PRO A 81 0.96 12.59 -8.63
C PRO A 81 1.82 13.29 -7.56
N VAL A 82 1.53 13.09 -6.27
CA VAL A 82 2.33 13.64 -5.17
C VAL A 82 3.72 13.02 -5.16
N VAL A 83 3.80 11.69 -5.15
CA VAL A 83 5.07 10.94 -5.17
C VAL A 83 5.85 11.23 -6.45
N PHE A 84 5.17 11.27 -7.60
CA PHE A 84 5.80 11.62 -8.88
C PHE A 84 6.45 13.00 -8.83
N THR A 85 5.71 14.02 -8.36
CA THR A 85 6.19 15.40 -8.34
C THR A 85 7.36 15.57 -7.38
N LEU A 86 7.26 14.99 -6.17
CA LEU A 86 8.36 15.01 -5.20
C LEU A 86 9.61 14.37 -5.77
N ASN A 87 9.48 13.20 -6.39
CA ASN A 87 10.62 12.48 -6.93
C ASN A 87 11.22 13.19 -8.15
N TYR A 88 10.39 13.70 -9.06
CA TYR A 88 10.84 14.45 -10.23
C TYR A 88 11.57 15.73 -9.84
N ASN A 89 11.14 16.42 -8.78
CA ASN A 89 11.83 17.62 -8.28
C ASN A 89 13.21 17.30 -7.70
N MET A 90 13.48 16.05 -7.31
CA MET A 90 14.78 15.61 -6.79
C MET A 90 15.73 15.08 -7.88
N ASN A 91 15.20 14.47 -8.94
CA ASN A 91 16.02 13.76 -9.93
C ASN A 91 15.88 14.27 -11.38
N HIS A 92 14.88 15.10 -11.67
CA HIS A 92 14.55 15.62 -13.01
C HIS A 92 14.39 14.57 -14.12
N SER A 93 14.07 13.32 -13.76
CA SER A 93 13.93 12.18 -14.66
C SER A 93 12.52 11.61 -14.62
N VAL A 94 11.77 11.83 -15.71
CA VAL A 94 10.40 11.31 -15.85
C VAL A 94 10.38 9.79 -15.72
N TRP A 95 11.32 9.08 -16.35
CA TRP A 95 11.38 7.61 -16.32
C TRP A 95 11.63 7.06 -14.92
N MET A 96 12.52 7.69 -14.15
CA MET A 96 12.78 7.30 -12.77
C MET A 96 11.54 7.53 -11.91
N SER A 97 10.89 8.69 -12.04
CA SER A 97 9.66 9.01 -11.30
C SER A 97 8.50 8.07 -11.65
N LEU A 98 8.35 7.68 -12.91
CA LEU A 98 7.38 6.67 -13.35
C LEU A 98 7.69 5.28 -12.76
N GLY A 99 8.97 4.90 -12.72
CA GLY A 99 9.39 3.66 -12.07
C GLY A 99 9.08 3.63 -10.58
N ILE A 100 9.31 4.76 -9.89
CA ILE A 100 9.07 4.88 -8.45
C ILE A 100 7.59 4.80 -8.11
N ILE A 101 6.70 5.51 -8.83
CA ILE A 101 5.25 5.32 -8.61
C ILE A 101 4.82 3.89 -8.96
N GLY A 102 5.44 3.27 -9.97
CA GLY A 102 5.19 1.89 -10.37
C GLY A 102 5.43 0.87 -9.25
N VAL A 103 6.41 1.14 -8.39
CA VAL A 103 6.76 0.25 -7.27
C VAL A 103 6.08 0.68 -5.96
N ILE A 104 5.88 1.98 -5.73
CA ILE A 104 5.34 2.50 -4.46
C ILE A 104 3.81 2.55 -4.46
N THR A 105 3.18 3.20 -5.44
CA THR A 105 1.74 3.53 -5.37
C THR A 105 0.87 2.55 -6.16
N ILE A 106 1.35 2.03 -7.30
CA ILE A 106 0.59 1.13 -8.16
C ILE A 106 0.18 -0.19 -7.45
N PRO A 107 1.00 -0.84 -6.59
CA PRO A 107 0.55 -2.02 -5.86
C PRO A 107 -0.71 -1.77 -5.01
N PHE A 108 -0.90 -0.56 -4.48
CA PHE A 108 -2.09 -0.18 -3.73
C PHE A 108 -3.30 0.03 -4.65
N VAL A 109 -3.11 0.61 -5.84
CA VAL A 109 -4.17 0.72 -6.86
C VAL A 109 -4.66 -0.68 -7.27
N ILE A 110 -3.73 -1.59 -7.56
CA ILE A 110 -4.05 -2.98 -7.93
C ILE A 110 -4.76 -3.69 -6.77
N THR A 111 -4.25 -3.54 -5.55
CA THR A 111 -4.89 -4.10 -4.34
C THR A 111 -6.32 -3.61 -4.18
N GLY A 112 -6.55 -2.30 -4.35
CA GLY A 112 -7.87 -1.70 -4.29
C GLY A 112 -8.83 -2.25 -5.35
N ALA A 113 -8.38 -2.29 -6.61
CA ALA A 113 -9.16 -2.84 -7.71
C ALA A 113 -9.53 -4.31 -7.50
N LEU A 114 -8.61 -5.12 -6.97
CA LEU A 114 -8.86 -6.52 -6.64
C LEU A 114 -9.89 -6.69 -5.52
N PHE A 115 -9.85 -5.84 -4.48
CA PHE A 115 -10.87 -5.84 -3.43
C PHE A 115 -12.26 -5.47 -3.96
N VAL A 116 -12.36 -4.42 -4.80
CA VAL A 116 -13.62 -4.03 -5.45
C VAL A 116 -14.14 -5.16 -6.34
N ALA A 117 -13.29 -5.76 -7.17
CA ALA A 117 -13.68 -6.87 -8.03
C ALA A 117 -14.20 -8.07 -7.23
N ASN A 118 -13.58 -8.40 -6.09
CA ASN A 118 -14.06 -9.46 -5.21
C ASN A 118 -15.42 -9.13 -4.59
N ALA A 119 -15.61 -7.88 -4.15
CA ALA A 119 -16.87 -7.41 -3.57
C ALA A 119 -18.02 -7.48 -4.59
N MET A 120 -17.80 -6.99 -5.82
CA MET A 120 -18.80 -7.06 -6.90
C MET A 120 -19.17 -8.51 -7.26
N GLN A 121 -18.20 -9.44 -7.27
CA GLN A 121 -18.49 -10.85 -7.48
C GLN A 121 -19.32 -11.48 -6.35
N LYS A 122 -19.15 -11.00 -5.12
CA LYS A 122 -19.91 -11.46 -3.95
C LYS A 122 -21.35 -10.92 -3.96
N GLU A 123 -21.55 -9.68 -4.41
CA GLU A 123 -22.85 -9.00 -4.46
C GLU A 123 -23.68 -9.37 -5.69
N GLY A 124 -23.04 -9.55 -6.86
CA GLY A 124 -23.70 -9.96 -8.11
C GLY A 124 -23.87 -11.47 -8.28
N GLY A 125 -23.56 -12.27 -7.25
CA GLY A 125 -23.65 -13.72 -7.27
C GLY A 125 -25.00 -14.23 -6.75
N VAL A 126 -25.88 -14.59 -7.68
CA VAL A 126 -26.76 -15.77 -7.56
C VAL A 126 -25.91 -17.02 -7.31
#